data_AF-A0A2K9LV17-F1
#
_entry.id   AF-A0A2K9LV17-F1
#
_cell.length_a   1.000
_cell.length_b   1.000
_cell.length_c   1.000
_cell.angle_alpha   90.00
_cell.angle_beta   90.00
_cell.angle_gamma   90.00
#
_symmetry.space_group_name_H-M   'P 1'
#
loop_
_entity.id
_entity.type
_entity.pdbx_description
1 polymer ?
#
loop_
_entity_poly.entity_id
_entity_poly.type
_entity_poly.pdbx_seq_one_letter_code
_entity_poly.pdbx_strand_id
1 'polypeptide(L)'
;MFLNKNDWKNWKTYYKLIGSVTIFAILIGVFCYYLIPGMGETGKWGMWTNKNEEGKVGDVFTYAGNDVVWVLTLFFGYFAVQTACLSAVWLFKNFLKGNEEGKNSWFTGNKFSLALVSWSSINILLFLIVFIPNAIINKVAFDNMEISTLWWIVNSFLYLVIPTIMIAYFIFGYNVKITDDLRKIYTVKNLLLWAIYPLIYFVIIIFRAQIYNSTWTVDAEYSNQMNVWVYSFLNFNGENKEIWSQTLMIIAISSGILALMPSLIWLSTKGFETIKFRTNSPSQDTEFVILKEFNFMSLADWKTAKHYFKMAIALMTVILMMYTISTVYKSGSSETARYVRYINKNGEITAVGGDLTTALGFMFGMFTFQSNLLVMIWFVLVFIKGGNEDKGSFTTYYWSMAVSVYITVTFIIFNFLMLPTVHKNGAVDGGEMNAAWWAMNMMLHTVAPLCMIFYFVFWYKKSNYGTTKELFTSKKILWILSYPVVYALVIVVRGEILYLAWNNNYGFAKAAWIWPYPFLNIRNTGWITDNMPGYVSLIVAVFIIAGIIFGFSSAYNASIVSLENKINNKDKKKVKNSKKSTKTVKTK
;
A
#
# COMPACT_ATOMS: atom_id res chain seq x y z
N MET A 1 -1.39 -12.01 19.71
CA MET A 1 -1.18 -11.31 20.99
C MET A 1 -2.58 -10.99 21.48
N PHE A 2 -3.01 -11.59 22.59
CA PHE A 2 -4.37 -11.41 23.10
C PHE A 2 -4.30 -10.65 24.43
N LEU A 3 -5.25 -9.74 24.63
CA LEU A 3 -5.39 -8.96 25.86
C LEU A 3 -5.64 -9.89 27.05
N ASN A 4 -4.93 -9.68 28.14
CA ASN A 4 -5.17 -10.40 29.38
C ASN A 4 -6.36 -9.78 30.14
N LYS A 5 -6.87 -10.48 31.16
CA LYS A 5 -8.02 -10.02 31.96
C LYS A 5 -7.79 -8.67 32.66
N ASN A 6 -6.54 -8.31 32.95
CA ASN A 6 -6.20 -7.03 33.58
C ASN A 6 -6.20 -5.88 32.58
N ASP A 7 -5.88 -6.12 31.30
CA ASP A 7 -5.94 -5.11 30.26
C ASP A 7 -7.39 -4.61 30.07
N TRP A 8 -8.38 -5.49 30.24
CA TRP A 8 -9.81 -5.14 30.21
C TRP A 8 -10.30 -4.36 31.44
N LYS A 9 -9.49 -4.19 32.49
CA LYS A 9 -9.85 -3.30 33.61
C LYS A 9 -9.34 -1.87 33.39
N ASN A 10 -8.47 -1.67 32.40
CA ASN A 10 -7.92 -0.36 32.08
C ASN A 10 -8.87 0.39 31.13
N TRP A 11 -9.39 1.54 31.57
CA TRP A 11 -10.29 2.38 30.77
C TRP A 11 -9.69 2.77 29.41
N LYS A 12 -8.35 2.88 29.33
CA LYS A 12 -7.63 3.18 28.09
C LYS A 12 -7.83 2.10 27.03
N THR A 13 -7.97 0.84 27.44
CA THR A 13 -8.22 -0.28 26.52
C THR A 13 -9.57 -0.11 25.84
N TYR A 14 -10.61 0.29 26.59
CA TYR A 14 -11.93 0.59 26.02
C TYR A 14 -11.89 1.82 25.11
N TYR A 15 -11.20 2.88 25.53
CA TYR A 15 -11.05 4.09 24.69
C TYR A 15 -10.42 3.75 23.34
N LYS A 16 -9.33 2.97 23.31
CA LYS A 16 -8.67 2.58 22.06
C LYS A 16 -9.58 1.74 21.17
N LEU A 17 -10.28 0.76 21.75
CA LEU A 17 -11.19 -0.09 21.01
C LEU A 17 -12.35 0.73 20.43
N ILE A 18 -13.10 1.42 21.30
CA ILE A 18 -14.26 2.23 20.92
C ILE A 18 -13.82 3.32 19.94
N GLY A 19 -12.72 4.02 20.22
CA GLY A 19 -12.15 5.02 19.32
C GLY A 19 -11.80 4.43 17.96
N SER A 20 -11.09 3.31 17.89
CA SER A 20 -10.74 2.67 16.62
C SER A 20 -11.97 2.22 15.83
N VAL A 21 -12.94 1.56 16.48
CA VAL A 21 -14.19 1.11 15.86
C VAL A 21 -15.03 2.29 15.39
N THR A 22 -15.13 3.35 16.18
CA THR A 22 -15.87 4.57 15.82
C THR A 22 -15.24 5.25 14.61
N ILE A 23 -13.91 5.42 14.61
CA ILE A 23 -13.21 5.99 13.45
C ILE A 23 -13.38 5.09 12.22
N PHE A 24 -13.27 3.76 12.36
CA PHE A 24 -13.52 2.84 11.24
C PHE A 24 -14.95 2.93 10.72
N ALA A 25 -15.95 3.00 11.60
CA ALA A 25 -17.35 3.15 11.22
C ALA A 25 -17.61 4.48 10.50
N ILE A 26 -17.02 5.58 11.00
CA ILE A 26 -17.05 6.87 10.32
C ILE A 26 -16.37 6.75 8.96
N LEU A 27 -15.17 6.18 8.86
CA LEU A 27 -14.47 6.01 7.59
C LEU A 27 -15.26 5.17 6.60
N ILE A 28 -15.94 4.11 7.05
CA ILE A 28 -16.85 3.32 6.21
C ILE A 28 -18.05 4.17 5.79
N GLY A 29 -18.65 4.94 6.68
CA GLY A 29 -19.77 5.83 6.35
C GLY A 29 -19.39 6.92 5.35
N VAL A 30 -18.24 7.55 5.56
CA VAL A 30 -17.62 8.52 4.64
C VAL A 30 -17.28 7.86 3.31
N PHE A 31 -16.71 6.65 3.35
CA PHE A 31 -16.42 5.86 2.15
C PHE A 31 -17.69 5.52 1.38
N CYS A 32 -18.73 5.02 2.04
CA CYS A 32 -20.02 4.75 1.44
C CYS A 32 -20.69 6.02 0.90
N TYR A 33 -20.63 7.14 1.63
CA TYR A 33 -21.19 8.42 1.18
C TYR A 33 -20.48 8.98 -0.05
N TYR A 34 -19.17 8.79 -0.16
CA TYR A 34 -18.43 9.24 -1.33
C TYR A 34 -18.47 8.23 -2.47
N LEU A 35 -18.47 6.93 -2.18
CA LEU A 35 -18.43 5.86 -3.17
C LEU A 35 -19.80 5.58 -3.78
N ILE A 36 -20.85 5.41 -2.98
CA ILE A 36 -22.15 4.96 -3.48
C ILE A 36 -22.79 6.00 -4.41
N PRO A 37 -22.78 7.32 -4.12
CA PRO A 37 -23.28 8.33 -5.05
C PRO A 37 -22.33 8.60 -6.22
N GLY A 38 -21.05 8.22 -6.11
CA GLY A 38 -20.10 8.26 -7.23
C GLY A 38 -20.27 7.12 -8.22
N MET A 39 -20.77 5.98 -7.74
CA MET A 39 -21.08 4.80 -8.54
C MET A 39 -22.49 4.90 -9.15
N GLY A 40 -22.60 4.87 -10.48
CA GLY A 40 -23.88 4.86 -11.21
C GLY A 40 -23.87 5.75 -12.46
N GLU A 41 -24.91 5.62 -13.29
CA GLU A 41 -25.03 6.35 -14.57
C GLU A 41 -25.05 7.88 -14.41
N THR A 42 -25.24 8.41 -13.19
CA THR A 42 -25.18 9.86 -12.93
C THR A 42 -24.21 10.20 -11.80
N GLY A 43 -23.15 9.40 -11.62
CA GLY A 43 -22.21 9.50 -10.51
C GLY A 43 -21.85 10.95 -10.17
N LYS A 44 -22.16 11.39 -8.94
CA LYS A 44 -22.12 12.80 -8.51
C LYS A 44 -20.77 13.48 -8.66
N TRP A 45 -19.71 12.69 -8.73
CA TRP A 45 -18.34 13.17 -8.89
C TRP A 45 -17.98 13.48 -10.35
N GLY A 46 -18.90 13.23 -11.28
CA GLY A 46 -18.77 13.53 -12.70
C GLY A 46 -20.06 14.06 -13.29
N MET A 47 -20.81 14.91 -12.56
CA MET A 47 -21.88 15.69 -13.21
C MET A 47 -21.25 16.78 -14.09
N TRP A 48 -20.82 16.35 -15.28
CA TRP A 48 -20.57 17.19 -16.45
C TRP A 48 -21.92 17.65 -16.97
N THR A 49 -22.47 18.74 -16.43
CA THR A 49 -23.51 19.45 -17.16
C THR A 49 -22.82 20.30 -18.20
N ASN A 50 -22.60 19.74 -19.39
CA ASN A 50 -22.29 20.58 -20.54
C ASN A 50 -23.60 21.33 -20.84
N LYS A 51 -23.74 22.54 -20.29
CA LYS A 51 -24.79 23.44 -20.73
C LYS A 51 -24.38 23.85 -22.14
N ASN A 52 -25.16 23.44 -23.13
CA ASN A 52 -24.98 24.01 -24.47
C ASN A 52 -25.17 25.53 -24.40
N GLU A 53 -24.81 26.26 -25.46
CA GLU A 53 -24.88 27.73 -25.51
C GLU A 53 -26.28 28.30 -25.17
N GLU A 54 -27.33 27.46 -25.24
CA GLU A 54 -28.71 27.78 -24.88
C GLU A 54 -29.07 27.54 -23.40
N GLY A 55 -28.11 27.09 -22.57
CA GLY A 55 -28.34 26.80 -21.16
C GLY A 55 -29.09 25.48 -20.87
N LYS A 56 -29.37 24.67 -21.89
CA LYS A 56 -29.97 23.33 -21.72
C LYS A 56 -28.86 22.33 -21.41
N VAL A 57 -29.15 21.39 -20.51
CA VAL A 57 -28.23 20.31 -20.16
C VAL A 57 -28.11 19.40 -21.38
N GLY A 58 -26.97 19.44 -22.09
CA GLY A 58 -26.64 18.51 -23.16
C GLY A 58 -26.43 17.09 -22.62
N ASP A 59 -26.27 16.13 -23.54
CA ASP A 59 -26.10 14.71 -23.22
C ASP A 59 -25.05 14.52 -22.10
N VAL A 60 -25.50 13.95 -20.97
CA VAL A 60 -24.68 13.76 -19.77
C VAL A 60 -23.64 12.67 -20.05
N PHE A 61 -22.39 13.06 -20.19
CA PHE A 61 -21.30 12.09 -20.35
C PHE A 61 -21.09 11.30 -19.06
N THR A 62 -21.43 10.03 -19.15
CA THR A 62 -21.68 9.06 -18.07
C THR A 62 -20.43 8.41 -17.48
N TYR A 63 -19.22 8.87 -17.84
CA TYR A 63 -18.07 7.95 -17.90
C TYR A 63 -16.99 8.10 -16.82
N ALA A 64 -16.94 9.22 -16.07
CA ALA A 64 -15.87 9.41 -15.08
C ALA A 64 -16.15 8.74 -13.71
N GLY A 65 -17.42 8.47 -13.37
CA GLY A 65 -17.83 8.00 -12.03
C GLY A 65 -17.65 6.52 -11.74
N ASN A 66 -17.43 5.67 -12.76
CA ASN A 66 -17.50 4.22 -12.61
C ASN A 66 -16.17 3.54 -12.25
N ASP A 67 -15.06 4.29 -12.17
CA ASP A 67 -13.78 3.72 -11.76
C ASP A 67 -13.61 3.77 -10.24
N VAL A 68 -13.71 2.62 -9.60
CA VAL A 68 -13.47 2.43 -8.16
C VAL A 68 -12.06 2.87 -7.76
N VAL A 69 -11.07 2.70 -8.64
CA VAL A 69 -9.71 3.20 -8.41
C VAL A 69 -9.74 4.73 -8.38
N TRP A 70 -10.49 5.37 -9.28
CA TRP A 70 -10.66 6.81 -9.27
C TRP A 70 -11.33 7.30 -7.98
N VAL A 71 -12.43 6.66 -7.55
CA VAL A 71 -13.09 7.01 -6.29
C VAL A 71 -12.20 6.76 -5.08
N LEU A 72 -11.46 5.64 -5.03
CA LEU A 72 -10.50 5.36 -3.96
C LEU A 72 -9.36 6.38 -3.95
N THR A 73 -8.86 6.77 -5.12
CA THR A 73 -7.77 7.75 -5.23
C THR A 73 -8.26 9.16 -4.90
N LEU A 74 -9.51 9.50 -5.20
CA LEU A 74 -10.19 10.70 -4.70
C LEU A 74 -10.31 10.66 -3.18
N PHE A 75 -10.89 9.60 -2.64
CA PHE A 75 -11.12 9.39 -1.21
C PHE A 75 -9.81 9.49 -0.42
N PHE A 76 -8.77 8.79 -0.85
CA PHE A 76 -7.43 8.91 -0.25
C PHE A 76 -6.69 10.17 -0.67
N GLY A 77 -7.19 10.95 -1.64
CA GLY A 77 -6.62 12.25 -2.00
C GLY A 77 -6.83 13.33 -0.94
N TYR A 78 -7.74 13.12 0.02
CA TYR A 78 -7.95 14.05 1.14
C TYR A 78 -7.01 13.73 2.31
N PHE A 79 -6.18 14.69 2.73
CA PHE A 79 -5.23 14.53 3.84
C PHE A 79 -5.93 14.06 5.13
N ALA A 80 -7.13 14.60 5.41
CA ALA A 80 -7.92 14.22 6.58
C ALA A 80 -8.40 12.77 6.55
N VAL A 81 -8.75 12.24 5.38
CA VAL A 81 -9.12 10.83 5.24
C VAL A 81 -7.92 9.93 5.52
N GLN A 82 -6.74 10.26 4.97
CA GLN A 82 -5.56 9.44 5.21
C GLN A 82 -5.12 9.48 6.68
N THR A 83 -5.09 10.66 7.30
CA THR A 83 -4.75 10.83 8.71
C THR A 83 -5.77 10.18 9.64
N ALA A 84 -7.06 10.19 9.30
CA ALA A 84 -8.10 9.43 9.99
C ALA A 84 -7.86 7.91 9.89
N CYS A 85 -7.50 7.40 8.71
CA CYS A 85 -7.15 5.99 8.52
C CYS A 85 -5.93 5.59 9.36
N LEU A 86 -4.86 6.41 9.33
CA LEU A 86 -3.67 6.20 10.15
C LEU A 86 -4.02 6.21 11.65
N SER A 87 -4.91 7.11 12.07
CA SER A 87 -5.43 7.20 13.44
C SER A 87 -6.19 5.96 13.87
N ALA A 88 -7.07 5.44 13.01
CA ALA A 88 -7.81 4.20 13.26
C ALA A 88 -6.85 3.01 13.44
N VAL A 89 -5.91 2.83 12.51
CA VAL A 89 -4.92 1.75 12.54
C VAL A 89 -4.00 1.88 13.75
N TRP A 90 -3.60 3.11 14.10
CA TRP A 90 -2.76 3.40 15.26
C TRP A 90 -3.48 3.08 16.58
N LEU A 91 -4.73 3.52 16.76
CA LEU A 91 -5.53 3.19 17.94
C LEU A 91 -5.78 1.69 18.05
N PHE A 92 -6.12 1.03 16.94
CA PHE A 92 -6.35 -0.41 16.92
C PHE A 92 -5.08 -1.21 17.26
N LYS A 93 -3.93 -0.81 16.73
CA LYS A 93 -2.66 -1.47 17.05
C LYS A 93 -2.23 -1.24 18.51
N ASN A 94 -2.48 -0.05 19.06
CA ASN A 94 -2.27 0.24 20.47
C ASN A 94 -3.24 -0.56 21.36
N PHE A 95 -4.49 -0.75 20.91
CA PHE A 95 -5.43 -1.64 21.58
C PHE A 95 -4.87 -3.06 21.64
N LEU A 96 -4.41 -3.62 20.52
CA LEU A 96 -3.86 -4.98 20.47
C LEU A 96 -2.60 -5.18 21.33
N LYS A 97 -1.86 -4.10 21.64
CA LYS A 97 -0.66 -4.13 22.49
C LYS A 97 -0.96 -4.03 23.99
N GLY A 98 -2.19 -3.71 24.40
CA GLY A 98 -2.57 -3.60 25.80
C GLY A 98 -1.73 -2.55 26.55
N ASN A 99 -1.09 -2.96 27.65
CA ASN A 99 -0.27 -2.12 28.53
C ASN A 99 1.20 -1.93 28.05
N GLU A 100 1.62 -2.53 26.94
CA GLU A 100 2.99 -2.38 26.40
C GLU A 100 3.19 -1.11 25.55
N GLU A 101 2.39 -0.07 25.79
CA GLU A 101 2.49 1.20 25.09
C GLU A 101 3.80 1.93 25.37
N GLY A 102 4.27 2.72 24.39
CA GLY A 102 5.49 3.52 24.53
C GLY A 102 6.80 2.77 24.34
N LYS A 103 6.83 1.42 24.32
CA LYS A 103 8.03 0.67 23.92
C LYS A 103 8.39 0.97 22.46
N ASN A 104 9.69 1.18 22.18
CA ASN A 104 10.33 1.61 20.92
C ASN A 104 9.81 0.96 19.62
N SER A 105 8.57 1.26 19.23
CA SER A 105 7.97 0.85 17.98
C SER A 105 7.91 2.06 17.07
N TRP A 106 8.32 1.91 15.81
CA TRP A 106 8.25 3.00 14.85
C TRP A 106 6.82 3.56 14.69
N PHE A 107 5.80 2.71 14.67
CA PHE A 107 4.41 3.14 14.42
C PHE A 107 3.63 3.48 15.70
N THR A 108 3.81 2.76 16.81
CA THR A 108 3.07 3.04 18.06
C THR A 108 3.92 3.75 19.11
N GLY A 109 5.11 4.21 18.74
CA GLY A 109 6.01 4.92 19.65
C GLY A 109 5.66 6.39 19.77
N ASN A 110 6.25 7.06 20.76
CA ASN A 110 5.95 8.46 21.09
C ASN A 110 6.16 9.40 19.90
N LYS A 111 7.22 9.17 19.12
CA LYS A 111 7.56 9.99 17.95
C LYS A 111 6.47 9.99 16.89
N PHE A 112 5.95 8.82 16.51
CA PHE A 112 4.91 8.73 15.50
C PHE A 112 3.55 9.21 16.03
N SER A 113 3.27 8.93 17.29
CA SER A 113 2.04 9.39 17.97
C SER A 113 1.94 10.91 17.96
N LEU A 114 3.04 11.59 18.29
CA LEU A 114 3.13 13.05 18.26
C LEU A 114 3.04 13.61 16.82
N ALA A 115 3.66 12.93 15.85
CA ALA A 115 3.51 13.29 14.43
C ALA A 115 2.04 13.22 13.98
N LEU A 116 1.36 12.12 14.31
CA LEU A 116 -0.03 11.87 13.95
C LEU A 116 -0.99 12.88 14.59
N VAL A 117 -0.76 13.25 15.84
CA VAL A 117 -1.49 14.33 16.53
C VAL A 117 -1.22 15.67 15.86
N SER A 118 0.03 15.94 15.48
CA SER A 118 0.38 17.19 14.76
C SER A 118 -0.32 17.27 13.40
N TRP A 119 -0.34 16.17 12.63
CA TRP A 119 -1.10 16.10 11.38
C TRP A 119 -2.61 16.27 11.59
N SER A 120 -3.14 15.71 12.68
CA SER A 120 -4.54 15.89 13.08
C SER A 120 -4.87 17.35 13.41
N SER A 121 -4.00 18.05 14.14
CA SER A 121 -4.16 19.48 14.42
C SER A 121 -4.14 20.32 13.14
N ILE A 122 -3.31 19.96 12.16
CA ILE A 122 -3.29 20.62 10.85
C ILE A 122 -4.62 20.47 10.12
N ASN A 123 -5.28 19.30 10.20
CA ASN A 123 -6.61 19.14 9.62
C ASN A 123 -7.63 20.10 10.24
N ILE A 124 -7.62 20.27 11.56
CA ILE A 124 -8.49 21.23 12.24
C ILE A 124 -8.26 22.64 11.69
N LEU A 125 -6.99 23.06 11.62
CA LEU A 125 -6.63 24.39 11.14
C LEU A 125 -7.02 24.60 9.67
N LEU A 126 -6.73 23.63 8.79
CA LEU A 126 -7.13 23.69 7.38
C LEU A 126 -8.65 23.80 7.24
N PHE A 127 -9.42 23.06 8.04
CA PHE A 127 -10.87 23.12 7.96
C PHE A 127 -11.42 24.45 8.44
N LEU A 128 -10.95 24.95 9.59
CA LEU A 128 -11.45 26.20 10.17
C LEU A 128 -11.02 27.44 9.38
N ILE A 129 -9.80 27.46 8.85
CA ILE A 129 -9.20 28.67 8.23
C ILE A 129 -9.38 28.67 6.71
N VAL A 130 -9.39 27.49 6.08
CA VAL A 130 -9.44 27.39 4.61
C VAL A 130 -10.81 26.89 4.15
N PHE A 131 -11.24 25.72 4.62
CA PHE A 131 -12.40 25.06 4.01
C PHE A 131 -13.74 25.70 4.42
N ILE A 132 -13.93 26.04 5.69
CA ILE A 132 -15.16 26.72 6.15
C ILE A 132 -15.32 28.09 5.47
N PRO A 133 -14.31 29.00 5.49
CA PRO A 133 -14.45 30.29 4.85
C PRO A 133 -14.70 30.16 3.34
N ASN A 134 -13.98 29.26 2.65
CA ASN A 134 -14.19 29.02 1.22
C ASN A 134 -15.61 28.52 0.93
N ALA A 135 -16.12 27.58 1.73
CA ALA A 135 -17.47 27.04 1.60
C ALA A 135 -18.56 28.11 1.83
N ILE A 136 -18.35 29.00 2.80
CA ILE A 136 -19.28 30.10 3.10
C ILE A 136 -19.27 31.15 1.99
N ILE A 137 -18.08 31.57 1.56
CA ILE A 137 -17.90 32.65 0.56
C ILE A 137 -18.42 32.20 -0.81
N ASN A 138 -18.03 31.01 -1.26
CA ASN A 138 -18.34 30.55 -2.61
C ASN A 138 -19.66 29.79 -2.70
N LYS A 139 -20.30 29.46 -1.57
CA LYS A 139 -21.51 28.63 -1.47
C LYS A 139 -21.41 27.26 -2.15
N VAL A 140 -20.18 26.83 -2.45
CA VAL A 140 -19.82 25.51 -2.96
C VAL A 140 -18.70 24.95 -2.11
N ALA A 141 -18.68 23.64 -1.92
CA ALA A 141 -17.59 22.99 -1.21
C ALA A 141 -16.26 23.21 -1.96
N PHE A 142 -15.13 22.95 -1.29
CA PHE A 142 -13.81 23.16 -1.90
C PHE A 142 -13.51 22.20 -3.07
N ASP A 143 -14.25 21.09 -3.14
CA ASP A 143 -14.29 20.14 -4.25
C ASP A 143 -15.44 20.45 -5.24
N ASN A 144 -16.04 21.64 -5.14
CA ASN A 144 -17.18 22.13 -5.92
C ASN A 144 -18.47 21.30 -5.77
N MET A 145 -18.54 20.42 -4.77
CA MET A 145 -19.80 19.76 -4.43
C MET A 145 -20.80 20.74 -3.82
N GLU A 146 -22.09 20.49 -4.06
CA GLU A 146 -23.15 21.18 -3.34
C GLU A 146 -23.03 20.88 -1.84
N ILE A 147 -23.03 21.93 -1.04
CA ILE A 147 -22.90 21.84 0.40
C ILE A 147 -24.20 21.30 0.98
N SER A 148 -24.27 19.99 1.20
CA SER A 148 -25.38 19.34 1.88
C SER A 148 -25.16 19.24 3.40
N THR A 149 -26.23 18.97 4.15
CA THR A 149 -26.13 18.65 5.59
C THR A 149 -25.19 17.47 5.83
N LEU A 150 -25.23 16.46 4.96
CA LEU A 150 -24.38 15.28 5.07
C LEU A 150 -22.90 15.63 4.77
N TRP A 151 -22.63 16.55 3.84
CA TRP A 151 -21.29 17.07 3.61
C TRP A 151 -20.71 17.73 4.88
N TRP A 152 -21.51 18.57 5.56
CA TRP A 152 -21.09 19.19 6.83
C TRP A 152 -20.79 18.16 7.90
N ILE A 153 -21.65 17.15 8.05
CA ILE A 153 -21.47 16.07 9.03
C ILE A 153 -20.17 15.32 8.75
N VAL A 154 -20.01 14.81 7.52
CA VAL A 154 -18.82 14.04 7.11
C VAL A 154 -17.53 14.82 7.33
N ASN A 155 -17.47 16.07 6.86
CA ASN A 155 -16.27 16.89 7.00
C ASN A 155 -16.02 17.31 8.46
N SER A 156 -17.05 17.60 9.26
CA SER A 156 -16.86 17.85 10.69
C SER A 156 -16.28 16.63 11.41
N PHE A 157 -16.70 15.42 11.04
CA PHE A 157 -16.11 14.21 11.62
C PHE A 157 -14.64 14.05 11.24
N LEU A 158 -14.31 14.19 9.96
CA LEU A 158 -12.94 14.02 9.45
C LEU A 158 -11.98 15.09 9.97
N TYR A 159 -12.41 16.34 10.00
CA TYR A 159 -11.53 17.48 10.26
C TYR A 159 -11.60 18.01 11.70
N LEU A 160 -12.66 17.72 12.46
CA LEU A 160 -12.79 18.15 13.85
C LEU A 160 -12.83 16.96 14.81
N VAL A 161 -13.84 16.08 14.69
CA VAL A 161 -14.10 15.05 15.71
C VAL A 161 -12.95 14.06 15.85
N ILE A 162 -12.50 13.46 14.73
CA ILE A 162 -11.40 12.48 14.74
C ILE A 162 -10.10 13.13 15.25
N PRO A 163 -9.67 14.29 14.72
CA PRO A 163 -8.54 15.02 15.27
C PRO A 163 -8.63 15.35 16.76
N THR A 164 -9.79 15.81 17.24
CA THR A 164 -10.00 16.10 18.67
C THR A 164 -9.89 14.84 19.52
N ILE A 165 -10.43 13.69 19.07
CA ILE A 165 -10.27 12.40 19.75
C ILE A 165 -8.79 12.02 19.86
N MET A 166 -8.01 12.27 18.80
CA MET A 166 -6.57 11.97 18.79
C MET A 166 -5.78 12.89 19.73
N ILE A 167 -6.08 14.19 19.72
CA ILE A 167 -5.47 15.18 20.62
C ILE A 167 -5.84 14.85 22.08
N ALA A 168 -7.12 14.60 22.37
CA ALA A 168 -7.58 14.24 23.71
C ALA A 168 -6.95 12.94 24.20
N TYR A 169 -6.87 11.92 23.33
CA TYR A 169 -6.17 10.68 23.68
C TYR A 169 -4.70 10.94 23.99
N PHE A 170 -4.02 11.75 23.19
CA PHE A 170 -2.61 12.06 23.42
C PHE A 170 -2.39 12.82 24.72
N ILE A 171 -3.26 13.79 25.05
CA ILE A 171 -3.16 14.59 26.28
C ILE A 171 -3.51 13.76 27.53
N PHE A 172 -4.62 13.01 27.50
CA PHE A 172 -5.17 12.36 28.70
C PHE A 172 -4.88 10.86 28.79
N GLY A 173 -4.84 10.16 27.66
CA GLY A 173 -4.72 8.71 27.58
C GLY A 173 -3.29 8.23 27.39
N TYR A 174 -2.49 8.95 26.63
CA TYR A 174 -1.14 8.57 26.30
C TYR A 174 -0.21 8.99 27.45
N ASN A 175 0.06 8.05 28.37
CA ASN A 175 0.98 8.20 29.50
C ASN A 175 2.44 8.29 29.02
N VAL A 176 2.74 9.21 28.11
CA VAL A 176 4.11 9.70 28.02
C VAL A 176 4.28 10.48 29.29
N LYS A 177 4.92 9.86 30.29
CA LYS A 177 5.72 10.67 31.20
C LYS A 177 6.58 11.51 30.26
N ILE A 178 6.28 12.80 30.12
CA ILE A 178 7.11 13.77 29.39
C ILE A 178 8.36 14.02 30.25
N THR A 179 8.99 12.93 30.69
CA THR A 179 10.21 12.89 31.49
C THR A 179 11.41 12.73 30.58
N ASP A 180 11.23 12.18 29.38
CA ASP A 180 12.23 12.28 28.32
C ASP A 180 12.28 13.73 27.85
N ASP A 181 13.45 14.37 28.03
CA ASP A 181 13.75 15.73 27.58
C ASP A 181 13.24 15.91 26.14
N LEU A 182 12.13 16.62 25.96
CA LEU A 182 11.45 16.81 24.68
C LEU A 182 12.40 17.33 23.60
N ARG A 183 13.51 17.96 23.98
CA ARG A 183 14.64 18.29 23.10
C ARG A 183 15.13 17.08 22.29
N LYS A 184 15.15 15.88 22.88
CA LYS A 184 15.53 14.62 22.22
C LYS A 184 14.48 14.14 21.22
N ILE A 185 13.21 14.51 21.43
CA ILE A 185 12.11 14.23 20.49
C ILE A 185 12.14 15.25 19.34
N TYR A 186 12.48 16.51 19.61
CA TYR A 186 12.59 17.60 18.63
C TYR A 186 13.99 17.75 18.01
N THR A 187 14.62 16.63 17.68
CA THR A 187 15.79 16.70 16.80
C THR A 187 15.33 16.98 15.38
N VAL A 188 16.10 17.77 14.62
CA VAL A 188 15.86 18.04 13.19
C VAL A 188 15.56 16.75 12.42
N LYS A 189 16.27 15.66 12.76
CA LYS A 189 16.03 14.33 12.19
C LYS A 189 14.60 13.82 12.39
N ASN A 190 14.03 13.95 13.59
CA ASN A 190 12.68 13.49 13.86
C ASN A 190 11.63 14.40 13.19
N LEU A 191 11.87 15.72 13.16
CA LEU A 191 11.01 16.65 12.42
C LEU A 191 10.99 16.35 10.92
N LEU A 192 12.15 16.05 10.33
CA LEU A 192 12.23 15.58 8.94
C LEU A 192 11.45 14.29 8.74
N LEU A 193 11.58 13.31 9.64
CA LEU A 193 10.78 12.07 9.60
C LEU A 193 9.27 12.34 9.67
N TRP A 194 8.82 13.37 10.38
CA TRP A 194 7.41 13.75 10.45
C TRP A 194 6.94 14.48 9.20
N ALA A 195 7.83 15.23 8.55
CA ALA A 195 7.55 15.89 7.27
C ALA A 195 7.52 14.92 6.09
N ILE A 196 8.17 13.74 6.18
CA ILE A 196 8.18 12.73 5.11
C ILE A 196 6.77 12.33 4.71
N TYR A 197 5.84 12.12 5.65
CA TYR A 197 4.50 11.67 5.30
C TYR A 197 3.69 12.73 4.54
N PRO A 198 3.56 13.98 5.01
CA PRO A 198 2.98 15.08 4.21
C PRO A 198 3.67 15.25 2.86
N LEU A 199 5.00 15.09 2.79
CA LEU A 199 5.73 15.21 1.52
C LEU A 199 5.38 14.06 0.55
N ILE A 200 5.32 12.81 1.03
CA ILE A 200 4.86 11.66 0.25
C ILE A 200 3.41 11.90 -0.21
N TYR A 201 2.55 12.43 0.66
CA TYR A 201 1.17 12.79 0.32
C TYR A 201 1.11 13.79 -0.84
N PHE A 202 1.89 14.88 -0.79
CA PHE A 202 1.96 15.83 -1.90
C PHE A 202 2.52 15.22 -3.17
N VAL A 203 3.55 14.37 -3.08
CA VAL A 203 4.10 13.64 -4.24
C VAL A 203 3.03 12.75 -4.87
N ILE A 204 2.25 12.03 -4.05
CA ILE A 204 1.15 11.17 -4.54
C ILE A 204 0.09 12.02 -5.24
N ILE A 205 -0.29 13.18 -4.69
CA ILE A 205 -1.30 14.06 -5.32
C ILE A 205 -0.78 14.67 -6.62
N ILE A 206 0.47 15.13 -6.65
CA ILE A 206 1.08 15.67 -7.86
C ILE A 206 1.14 14.57 -8.92
N PHE A 207 1.63 13.39 -8.58
CA PHE A 207 1.72 12.26 -9.50
C PHE A 207 0.35 11.83 -10.02
N ARG A 208 -0.64 11.72 -9.13
CA ARG A 208 -2.04 11.45 -9.46
C ARG A 208 -2.56 12.45 -10.49
N ALA A 209 -2.35 13.72 -10.23
CA ALA A 209 -2.90 14.73 -11.09
C ALA A 209 -2.14 14.87 -12.42
N GLN A 210 -0.86 14.48 -12.47
CA GLN A 210 -0.15 14.28 -13.73
C GLN A 210 -0.72 13.09 -14.53
N ILE A 211 -1.08 11.97 -13.87
CA ILE A 211 -1.78 10.85 -14.49
C ILE A 211 -3.11 11.30 -15.10
N TYR A 212 -3.87 12.12 -14.38
CA TYR A 212 -5.14 12.60 -14.89
C TYR A 212 -4.99 13.64 -15.99
N ASN A 213 -4.09 14.61 -15.80
CA ASN A 213 -3.79 15.59 -16.82
C ASN A 213 -3.41 14.87 -18.11
N SER A 214 -2.49 13.91 -18.03
CA SER A 214 -2.11 13.14 -19.20
C SER A 214 -3.30 12.40 -19.80
N THR A 215 -4.20 11.82 -19.00
CA THR A 215 -5.41 11.11 -19.44
C THR A 215 -6.39 12.00 -20.23
N TRP A 216 -6.54 13.27 -19.85
CA TRP A 216 -7.65 14.12 -20.32
C TRP A 216 -7.23 15.37 -21.14
N THR A 217 -5.93 15.64 -21.34
CA THR A 217 -5.42 16.82 -22.09
C THR A 217 -5.60 16.78 -23.61
N VAL A 218 -6.16 15.72 -24.19
CA VAL A 218 -6.35 15.68 -25.65
C VAL A 218 -7.41 16.69 -26.10
N ASP A 219 -8.26 17.14 -25.18
CA ASP A 219 -9.35 18.05 -25.48
C ASP A 219 -9.32 19.23 -24.48
N ALA A 220 -8.78 20.37 -24.94
CA ALA A 220 -8.47 21.54 -24.09
C ALA A 220 -9.71 22.11 -23.39
N GLU A 221 -10.89 21.92 -24.00
CA GLU A 221 -12.19 22.32 -23.46
C GLU A 221 -12.54 21.52 -22.18
N TYR A 222 -12.23 20.22 -22.15
CA TYR A 222 -12.50 19.34 -21.00
C TYR A 222 -11.46 19.48 -19.89
N SER A 223 -10.20 19.74 -20.24
CA SER A 223 -9.12 20.03 -19.26
C SER A 223 -9.47 21.21 -18.34
N ASN A 224 -10.11 22.25 -18.88
CA ASN A 224 -10.48 23.45 -18.12
C ASN A 224 -11.74 23.24 -17.26
N GLN A 225 -12.63 22.33 -17.66
CA GLN A 225 -13.83 21.97 -16.90
C GLN A 225 -13.54 20.91 -15.84
N MET A 226 -12.49 20.10 -16.02
CA MET A 226 -11.99 19.19 -15.00
C MET A 226 -11.31 19.93 -13.85
N ASN A 227 -12.04 20.08 -12.75
CA ASN A 227 -11.43 20.07 -11.43
C ASN A 227 -10.83 18.68 -11.16
N VAL A 228 -9.74 18.37 -11.85
CA VAL A 228 -8.88 17.18 -11.67
C VAL A 228 -8.33 17.10 -10.22
N TRP A 229 -8.51 18.19 -9.47
CA TRP A 229 -7.84 18.47 -8.22
C TRP A 229 -8.80 18.38 -7.05
N VAL A 230 -8.41 17.61 -6.03
CA VAL A 230 -9.10 17.57 -4.72
C VAL A 230 -9.17 18.96 -4.09
N TYR A 231 -8.18 19.79 -4.43
CA TYR A 231 -8.07 21.15 -3.96
C TYR A 231 -7.88 22.06 -5.17
N SER A 232 -8.79 23.00 -5.36
CA SER A 232 -8.73 23.99 -6.46
C SER A 232 -7.39 24.73 -6.53
N PHE A 233 -6.70 24.91 -5.40
CA PHE A 233 -5.37 25.55 -5.32
C PHE A 233 -4.21 24.68 -5.85
N LEU A 234 -4.43 23.40 -6.14
CA LEU A 234 -3.45 22.54 -6.80
C LEU A 234 -3.63 22.49 -8.31
N ASN A 235 -4.54 23.28 -8.88
CA ASN A 235 -4.83 23.26 -10.31
C ASN A 235 -3.66 23.76 -11.16
N PHE A 236 -2.99 22.85 -11.89
CA PHE A 236 -1.83 23.18 -12.75
C PHE A 236 -2.20 23.38 -14.23
N ASN A 237 -3.48 23.42 -14.61
CA ASN A 237 -3.90 23.70 -15.98
C ASN A 237 -4.32 25.16 -16.18
N GLY A 238 -3.91 25.73 -17.32
CA GLY A 238 -4.24 27.10 -17.73
C GLY A 238 -3.18 28.13 -17.35
N GLU A 239 -3.24 29.29 -18.01
CA GLU A 239 -2.26 30.41 -18.07
C GLU A 239 -1.72 30.96 -16.73
N ASN A 240 -2.20 30.46 -15.59
CA ASN A 240 -1.76 30.81 -14.25
C ASN A 240 -0.51 30.01 -13.81
N LYS A 241 0.60 30.17 -14.55
CA LYS A 241 1.93 29.70 -14.10
C LYS A 241 2.38 30.32 -12.77
N GLU A 242 1.70 31.35 -12.29
CA GLU A 242 1.92 31.97 -10.97
C GLU A 242 1.52 31.06 -9.79
N ILE A 243 0.79 29.95 -10.02
CA ILE A 243 0.35 28.98 -8.99
C ILE A 243 1.51 28.22 -8.31
N TRP A 244 2.70 28.19 -8.94
CA TRP A 244 3.92 27.74 -8.25
C TRP A 244 4.16 28.52 -6.95
N SER A 245 3.82 29.81 -6.90
CA SER A 245 3.94 30.64 -5.70
C SER A 245 2.96 30.23 -4.60
N GLN A 246 1.71 29.91 -4.95
CA GLN A 246 0.67 29.51 -3.98
C GLN A 246 0.90 28.09 -3.45
N THR A 247 1.35 27.17 -4.30
CA THR A 247 1.71 25.80 -3.89
C THR A 247 2.96 25.80 -3.02
N LEU A 248 4.00 26.57 -3.38
CA LEU A 248 5.19 26.76 -2.54
C LEU A 248 4.84 27.48 -1.23
N MET A 249 3.93 28.45 -1.25
CA MET A 249 3.44 29.13 -0.05
C MET A 249 2.65 28.19 0.86
N ILE A 250 1.79 27.31 0.33
CA ILE A 250 1.06 26.32 1.13
C ILE A 250 2.02 25.25 1.67
N ILE A 251 3.00 24.80 0.88
CA ILE A 251 4.05 23.89 1.36
C ILE A 251 4.88 24.59 2.45
N ALA A 252 5.22 25.87 2.28
CA ALA A 252 5.98 26.65 3.26
C ALA A 252 5.17 26.93 4.53
N ILE A 253 3.88 27.27 4.42
CA ILE A 253 2.95 27.46 5.54
C ILE A 253 2.71 26.13 6.25
N SER A 254 2.44 25.05 5.52
CA SER A 254 2.24 23.73 6.11
C SER A 254 3.51 23.22 6.79
N SER A 255 4.69 23.46 6.20
CA SER A 255 5.99 23.10 6.78
C SER A 255 6.33 23.97 8.00
N GLY A 256 6.00 25.26 7.97
CA GLY A 256 6.15 26.20 9.08
C GLY A 256 5.22 25.85 10.25
N ILE A 257 3.95 25.55 9.96
CA ILE A 257 2.98 25.06 10.96
C ILE A 257 3.43 23.71 11.51
N LEU A 258 3.91 22.78 10.68
CA LEU A 258 4.48 21.50 11.13
C LEU A 258 5.69 21.69 12.05
N ALA A 259 6.51 22.71 11.82
CA ALA A 259 7.65 23.03 12.68
C ALA A 259 7.23 23.68 14.01
N LEU A 260 6.12 24.42 14.05
CA LEU A 260 5.65 25.17 15.23
C LEU A 260 4.64 24.40 16.10
N MET A 261 3.79 23.56 15.49
CA MET A 261 2.74 22.78 16.19
C MET A 261 3.25 21.98 17.39
N PRO A 262 4.41 21.31 17.31
CA PRO A 262 4.87 20.52 18.45
C PRO A 262 5.30 21.39 19.65
N SER A 263 5.80 22.60 19.39
CA SER A 263 6.08 23.59 20.43
C SER A 263 4.81 24.12 21.09
N LEU A 264 3.72 24.29 20.32
CA LEU A 264 2.41 24.69 20.84
C LEU A 264 1.75 23.58 21.65
N ILE A 265 1.83 22.32 21.18
CA ILE A 265 1.39 21.15 21.94
C ILE A 265 2.17 21.08 23.26
N TRP A 266 3.48 21.30 23.24
CA TRP A 266 4.30 21.33 24.46
C TRP A 266 3.87 22.42 25.45
N LEU A 267 3.67 23.65 24.97
CA LEU A 267 3.21 24.76 25.81
C LEU A 267 1.85 24.43 26.46
N SER A 268 0.95 23.80 25.70
CA SER A 268 -0.34 23.35 26.23
C SER A 268 -0.17 22.27 27.32
N THR A 269 0.72 21.28 27.13
CA THR A 269 0.94 20.22 28.12
C THR A 269 1.63 20.73 29.39
N LYS A 270 2.51 21.74 29.28
CA LYS A 270 3.15 22.37 30.44
C LYS A 270 2.13 23.08 31.35
N GLY A 271 1.08 23.65 30.77
CA GLY A 271 -0.04 24.23 31.51
C GLY A 271 -0.83 23.20 32.32
N PHE A 272 -0.75 21.90 31.97
CA PHE A 272 -1.38 20.80 32.71
C PHE A 272 -0.45 20.15 33.74
N GLU A 273 0.88 20.27 33.61
CA GLU A 273 1.83 19.74 34.62
C GLU A 273 1.71 20.43 35.98
N THR A 274 1.17 21.66 36.04
CA THR A 274 0.83 22.34 37.30
C THR A 274 -0.34 21.69 38.04
N ILE A 275 -1.15 20.87 37.35
CA ILE A 275 -2.20 20.03 37.93
C ILE A 275 -1.53 18.72 38.37
N LYS A 276 -1.04 18.69 39.62
CA LYS A 276 -0.29 17.57 40.21
C LYS A 276 -1.07 16.25 40.20
N PHE A 277 -0.93 15.45 39.16
CA PHE A 277 -1.19 14.01 39.24
C PHE A 277 0.04 13.34 39.90
N ARG A 278 -0.05 13.14 41.23
CA ARG A 278 0.95 12.35 41.99
C ARG A 278 0.94 10.91 41.49
N THR A 279 1.87 10.54 40.62
CA THR A 279 2.21 9.14 40.38
C THR A 279 3.66 8.89 40.78
N ASN A 280 3.84 8.30 41.96
CA ASN A 280 5.12 7.76 42.41
C ASN A 280 5.48 6.57 41.52
N SER A 281 6.46 6.72 40.65
CA SER A 281 7.00 5.57 39.92
C SER A 281 8.50 5.77 39.66
N PRO A 282 9.33 4.77 39.97
CA PRO A 282 10.79 4.89 39.90
C PRO A 282 11.25 5.11 38.46
N SER A 283 12.24 5.98 38.27
CA SER A 283 12.96 6.17 37.02
C SER A 283 13.80 4.92 36.72
N GLN A 284 13.44 4.18 35.67
CA GLN A 284 14.36 3.23 35.06
C GLN A 284 15.06 3.93 33.90
N ASP A 285 16.39 4.02 33.99
CA ASP A 285 17.26 4.46 32.92
C ASP A 285 17.18 3.48 31.74
N THR A 286 16.36 3.79 30.75
CA THR A 286 16.37 3.10 29.46
C THR A 286 17.43 3.72 28.56
N GLU A 287 18.57 3.03 28.44
CA GLU A 287 19.57 3.29 27.41
C GLU A 287 18.93 3.29 26.01
N PHE A 288 19.27 4.33 25.25
CA PHE A 288 18.74 4.65 23.93
C PHE A 288 19.32 3.68 22.86
N VAL A 289 18.60 2.60 22.53
CA VAL A 289 18.98 1.64 21.47
C VAL A 289 18.51 2.07 20.06
N ILE A 290 17.99 3.28 19.88
CA ILE A 290 17.36 3.68 18.61
C ILE A 290 18.42 4.26 17.67
N LEU A 291 19.05 3.40 16.85
CA LEU A 291 19.51 3.62 15.45
C LEU A 291 20.68 2.71 15.02
N LYS A 292 21.17 1.80 15.87
CA LYS A 292 22.19 0.80 15.49
C LYS A 292 21.71 -0.28 14.49
N GLU A 293 20.44 -0.24 14.06
CA GLU A 293 19.84 -1.33 13.27
C GLU A 293 19.85 -1.13 11.75
N PHE A 294 20.17 0.07 11.25
CA PHE A 294 20.53 0.21 9.82
C PHE A 294 22.02 -0.04 9.68
N ASN A 295 22.42 -1.31 9.86
CA ASN A 295 23.75 -1.75 9.48
C ASN A 295 23.82 -1.73 7.94
N PHE A 296 24.14 -0.58 7.39
CA PHE A 296 24.45 -0.42 5.99
C PHE A 296 25.63 -1.30 5.60
N MET A 297 25.72 -1.55 4.30
CA MET A 297 26.77 -2.35 3.68
C MET A 297 28.18 -1.89 4.08
N SER A 298 29.05 -2.85 4.35
CA SER A 298 30.49 -2.62 4.55
C SER A 298 31.27 -2.80 3.24
N LEU A 299 32.47 -2.21 3.15
CA LEU A 299 33.37 -2.43 1.99
C LEU A 299 33.72 -3.90 1.74
N ALA A 300 33.65 -4.75 2.77
CA ALA A 300 33.90 -6.18 2.63
C ALA A 300 32.76 -6.90 1.89
N ASP A 301 31.52 -6.41 1.99
CA ASP A 301 30.36 -7.03 1.35
C ASP A 301 30.45 -6.96 -0.19
N TRP A 302 31.05 -5.88 -0.73
CA TRP A 302 31.30 -5.66 -2.16
C TRP A 302 32.19 -6.71 -2.81
N LYS A 303 32.95 -7.48 -2.03
CA LYS A 303 33.87 -8.49 -2.56
C LYS A 303 33.22 -9.86 -2.74
N THR A 304 31.92 -9.99 -2.45
CA THR A 304 31.23 -11.28 -2.51
C THR A 304 30.40 -11.43 -3.78
N ALA A 305 30.50 -12.59 -4.46
CA ALA A 305 29.66 -12.91 -5.62
C ALA A 305 28.16 -12.82 -5.31
N LYS A 306 27.79 -13.17 -4.07
CA LYS A 306 26.44 -13.01 -3.52
C LYS A 306 25.95 -11.56 -3.62
N HIS A 307 26.83 -10.60 -3.35
CA HIS A 307 26.45 -9.19 -3.37
C HIS A 307 26.24 -8.67 -4.80
N TYR A 308 27.15 -9.01 -5.73
CA TYR A 308 26.96 -8.70 -7.15
C TYR A 308 25.69 -9.32 -7.72
N PHE A 309 25.35 -10.54 -7.32
CA PHE A 309 24.09 -11.15 -7.71
C PHE A 309 22.89 -10.33 -7.23
N LYS A 310 22.85 -9.92 -5.96
CA LYS A 310 21.76 -9.07 -5.44
C LYS A 310 21.62 -7.78 -6.24
N MET A 311 22.75 -7.12 -6.52
CA MET A 311 22.79 -5.89 -7.30
C MET A 311 22.24 -6.11 -8.72
N ALA A 312 22.72 -7.14 -9.42
CA ALA A 312 22.32 -7.45 -10.79
C ALA A 312 20.81 -7.73 -10.87
N ILE A 313 20.27 -8.55 -9.96
CA ILE A 313 18.83 -8.86 -9.92
C ILE A 313 18.01 -7.63 -9.50
N ALA A 314 18.49 -6.83 -8.54
CA ALA A 314 17.81 -5.58 -8.17
C ALA A 314 17.71 -4.62 -9.36
N LEU A 315 18.82 -4.36 -10.07
CA LEU A 315 18.83 -3.50 -11.25
C LEU A 315 17.95 -4.05 -12.37
N MET A 316 18.09 -5.33 -12.68
CA MET A 316 17.28 -6.01 -13.69
C MET A 316 15.79 -5.88 -13.39
N THR A 317 15.36 -6.24 -12.17
CA THR A 317 13.94 -6.14 -11.78
C THR A 317 13.43 -4.71 -11.78
N VAL A 318 14.22 -3.71 -11.33
CA VAL A 318 13.84 -2.29 -11.43
C VAL A 318 13.64 -1.86 -12.88
N ILE A 319 14.57 -2.19 -13.77
CA ILE A 319 14.46 -1.86 -15.20
C ILE A 319 13.22 -2.51 -15.82
N LEU A 320 12.98 -3.80 -15.56
CA LEU A 320 11.82 -4.52 -16.07
C LEU A 320 10.50 -3.93 -15.55
N MET A 321 10.45 -3.55 -14.27
CA MET A 321 9.28 -2.92 -13.67
C MET A 321 9.03 -1.52 -14.22
N MET A 322 10.07 -0.69 -14.37
CA MET A 322 9.96 0.62 -15.00
C MET A 322 9.52 0.52 -16.45
N TYR A 323 10.06 -0.45 -17.20
CA TYR A 323 9.62 -0.72 -18.57
C TYR A 323 8.16 -1.13 -18.62
N THR A 324 7.72 -2.06 -17.75
CA THR A 324 6.32 -2.51 -17.68
C THR A 324 5.37 -1.36 -17.34
N ILE A 325 5.74 -0.51 -16.39
CA ILE A 325 4.95 0.69 -16.05
C ILE A 325 4.94 1.66 -17.23
N SER A 326 6.06 1.83 -17.94
CA SER A 326 6.16 2.69 -19.12
C SER A 326 5.30 2.18 -20.28
N THR A 327 5.26 0.88 -20.54
CA THR A 327 4.42 0.30 -21.61
C THR A 327 2.95 0.42 -21.26
N VAL A 328 2.57 0.15 -20.01
CA VAL A 328 1.20 0.37 -19.53
C VAL A 328 0.83 1.84 -19.61
N TYR A 329 1.74 2.75 -19.24
CA TYR A 329 1.52 4.19 -19.37
C TYR A 329 1.29 4.59 -20.83
N LYS A 330 2.18 4.19 -21.73
CA LYS A 330 2.07 4.47 -23.17
C LYS A 330 0.78 3.93 -23.76
N SER A 331 0.42 2.70 -23.39
CA SER A 331 -0.80 2.04 -23.85
C SER A 331 -2.04 2.75 -23.30
N GLY A 332 -2.11 3.07 -22.01
CA GLY A 332 -3.24 3.84 -21.45
C GLY A 332 -3.24 5.31 -21.88
N SER A 333 -2.12 5.82 -22.40
CA SER A 333 -1.99 7.19 -22.85
C SER A 333 -2.24 7.41 -24.34
N SER A 334 -2.26 6.36 -25.16
CA SER A 334 -2.44 6.54 -26.60
C SER A 334 -3.90 6.87 -26.91
N GLU A 335 -4.14 7.85 -27.78
CA GLU A 335 -5.47 8.22 -28.25
C GLU A 335 -6.26 7.00 -28.71
N THR A 336 -5.63 6.13 -29.50
CA THR A 336 -6.21 4.90 -30.02
C THR A 336 -6.67 3.91 -28.94
N ALA A 337 -6.11 3.97 -27.73
CA ALA A 337 -6.51 3.17 -26.59
C ALA A 337 -7.46 3.92 -25.64
N ARG A 338 -7.51 5.26 -25.73
CA ARG A 338 -8.42 6.12 -24.96
C ARG A 338 -9.79 6.30 -25.60
N TYR A 339 -9.91 6.13 -26.91
CA TYR A 339 -11.20 6.22 -27.59
C TYR A 339 -12.09 5.01 -27.22
N VAL A 340 -12.94 5.29 -26.23
CA VAL A 340 -14.07 4.57 -25.64
C VAL A 340 -14.93 3.77 -26.65
N ARG A 341 -15.37 2.54 -26.31
CA ARG A 341 -16.52 1.87 -26.98
C ARG A 341 -17.77 2.59 -26.55
N TYR A 342 -18.48 3.07 -27.54
CA TYR A 342 -19.93 3.10 -27.53
C TYR A 342 -20.42 1.66 -27.73
N ILE A 343 -21.42 1.23 -26.95
CA ILE A 343 -22.32 0.19 -27.43
C ILE A 343 -23.11 0.89 -28.54
N ASN A 344 -22.94 0.48 -29.80
CA ASN A 344 -23.80 1.03 -30.84
C ASN A 344 -25.26 0.66 -30.52
N LYS A 345 -26.23 1.34 -31.13
CA LYS A 345 -27.67 1.08 -30.87
C LYS A 345 -28.09 -0.40 -31.11
N ASN A 346 -27.24 -1.20 -31.76
CA ASN A 346 -27.48 -2.61 -32.07
C ASN A 346 -26.88 -3.58 -31.02
N GLY A 347 -26.24 -3.07 -29.96
CA GLY A 347 -25.59 -3.91 -28.94
C GLY A 347 -24.20 -4.40 -29.33
N GLU A 348 -23.63 -3.93 -30.45
CA GLU A 348 -22.30 -4.36 -30.89
C GLU A 348 -21.21 -3.55 -30.19
N ILE A 349 -20.20 -4.29 -29.75
CA ILE A 349 -19.04 -3.82 -29.02
C ILE A 349 -18.00 -3.38 -30.11
N THR A 350 -17.67 -2.09 -30.30
CA THR A 350 -16.71 -1.54 -31.31
C THR A 350 -15.21 -1.20 -30.95
N ALA A 351 -14.75 -0.43 -29.93
CA ALA A 351 -13.34 -0.33 -29.28
C ALA A 351 -13.08 -0.31 -27.67
N VAL A 352 -12.73 -1.39 -26.89
CA VAL A 352 -12.79 -1.42 -25.37
C VAL A 352 -11.48 -0.85 -24.91
N GLY A 353 -11.40 0.47 -24.96
CA GLY A 353 -10.28 1.24 -24.44
C GLY A 353 -10.42 1.44 -22.93
N GLY A 354 -9.36 1.15 -22.19
CA GLY A 354 -9.21 1.59 -20.80
C GLY A 354 -8.38 2.87 -20.78
N ASP A 355 -8.77 3.84 -19.97
CA ASP A 355 -7.91 4.98 -19.66
C ASP A 355 -6.64 4.52 -18.92
N LEU A 356 -5.70 5.44 -18.67
CA LEU A 356 -4.49 5.14 -17.92
C LEU A 356 -4.81 4.55 -16.53
N THR A 357 -5.88 5.00 -15.88
CA THR A 357 -6.32 4.48 -14.59
C THR A 357 -6.74 3.01 -14.68
N THR A 358 -7.52 2.65 -15.69
CA THR A 358 -7.95 1.28 -15.98
C THR A 358 -6.75 0.40 -16.29
N ALA A 359 -5.80 0.88 -17.09
CA ALA A 359 -4.59 0.15 -17.45
C ALA A 359 -3.70 -0.10 -16.21
N LEU A 360 -3.50 0.92 -15.36
CA LEU A 360 -2.79 0.78 -14.10
C LEU A 360 -3.55 -0.12 -13.11
N GLY A 361 -4.87 0.01 -13.03
CA GLY A 361 -5.73 -0.82 -12.18
C GLY A 361 -5.70 -2.29 -12.59
N PHE A 362 -5.65 -2.57 -13.89
CA PHE A 362 -5.40 -3.91 -14.41
C PHE A 362 -4.01 -4.41 -14.02
N MET A 363 -2.95 -3.62 -14.29
CA MET A 363 -1.57 -3.97 -13.95
C MET A 363 -1.39 -4.28 -12.45
N PHE A 364 -1.85 -3.39 -11.56
CA PHE A 364 -1.81 -3.62 -10.12
C PHE A 364 -2.78 -4.71 -9.67
N GLY A 365 -3.83 -5.00 -10.44
CA GLY A 365 -4.74 -6.12 -10.21
C GLY A 365 -4.10 -7.48 -10.46
N MET A 366 -3.01 -7.57 -11.24
CA MET A 366 -2.34 -8.84 -11.54
C MET A 366 -1.46 -9.33 -10.38
N PHE A 367 -1.72 -10.54 -9.88
CA PHE A 367 -0.88 -11.19 -8.85
C PHE A 367 0.58 -11.33 -9.30
N THR A 368 0.79 -11.61 -10.59
CA THR A 368 2.12 -11.72 -11.19
C THR A 368 2.90 -10.41 -11.15
N PHE A 369 2.23 -9.26 -11.32
CA PHE A 369 2.85 -7.95 -11.18
C PHE A 369 3.19 -7.65 -9.70
N GLN A 370 2.23 -7.88 -8.78
CA GLN A 370 2.47 -7.63 -7.36
C GLN A 370 3.61 -8.49 -6.78
N SER A 371 3.68 -9.77 -7.16
CA SER A 371 4.77 -10.65 -6.73
C SER A 371 6.13 -10.26 -7.32
N ASN A 372 6.19 -9.82 -8.58
CA ASN A 372 7.41 -9.26 -9.17
C ASN A 372 7.85 -7.96 -8.47
N LEU A 373 6.89 -7.10 -8.13
CA LEU A 373 7.14 -5.88 -7.35
C LEU A 373 7.71 -6.22 -5.96
N LEU A 374 7.19 -7.24 -5.29
CA LEU A 374 7.73 -7.72 -4.02
C LEU A 374 9.17 -8.24 -4.16
N VAL A 375 9.48 -8.97 -5.23
CA VAL A 375 10.86 -9.43 -5.52
C VAL A 375 11.80 -8.26 -5.77
N MET A 376 11.37 -7.27 -6.57
CA MET A 376 12.14 -6.04 -6.82
C MET A 376 12.45 -5.30 -5.51
N ILE A 377 11.41 -5.00 -4.71
CA ILE A 377 11.57 -4.32 -3.42
C ILE A 377 12.51 -5.12 -2.52
N TRP A 378 12.32 -6.45 -2.46
CA TRP A 378 13.13 -7.30 -1.61
C TRP A 378 14.60 -7.27 -2.02
N PHE A 379 14.93 -7.44 -3.31
CA PHE A 379 16.31 -7.41 -3.81
C PHE A 379 16.98 -6.04 -3.62
N VAL A 380 16.26 -4.94 -3.84
CA VAL A 380 16.76 -3.59 -3.53
C VAL A 380 17.10 -3.47 -2.04
N LEU A 381 16.22 -3.93 -1.14
CA LEU A 381 16.45 -3.86 0.30
C LEU A 381 17.62 -4.75 0.75
N VAL A 382 17.73 -5.99 0.26
CA VAL A 382 18.84 -6.87 0.65
C VAL A 382 20.17 -6.49 0.01
N PHE A 383 20.14 -5.79 -1.13
CA PHE A 383 21.31 -5.13 -1.71
C PHE A 383 21.78 -4.03 -0.75
N ILE A 384 20.94 -3.05 -0.41
CA ILE A 384 21.29 -1.93 0.49
C ILE A 384 21.82 -2.41 1.85
N LYS A 385 21.26 -3.50 2.40
CA LYS A 385 21.65 -4.07 3.69
C LYS A 385 22.95 -4.88 3.69
N GLY A 386 23.50 -5.23 2.53
CA GLY A 386 24.74 -6.01 2.42
C GLY A 386 24.66 -7.35 3.17
N GLY A 387 25.58 -7.55 4.13
CA GLY A 387 25.64 -8.75 4.98
C GLY A 387 24.55 -8.86 6.07
N ASN A 388 23.75 -7.82 6.30
CA ASN A 388 22.71 -7.77 7.34
C ASN A 388 21.29 -8.01 6.80
N GLU A 389 21.18 -8.84 5.77
CA GLU A 389 19.91 -9.08 5.07
C GLU A 389 18.81 -9.68 5.96
N ASP A 390 19.13 -10.42 7.02
CA ASP A 390 18.15 -10.99 7.94
C ASP A 390 17.64 -9.98 8.99
N LYS A 391 18.25 -8.79 9.05
CA LYS A 391 17.91 -7.74 10.01
C LYS A 391 16.93 -6.74 9.39
N GLY A 392 15.66 -6.87 9.76
CA GLY A 392 14.58 -5.91 9.46
C GLY A 392 13.28 -6.56 9.02
N SER A 393 12.18 -5.82 9.11
CA SER A 393 10.81 -6.34 8.94
C SER A 393 10.55 -7.02 7.58
N PHE A 394 10.97 -6.40 6.49
CA PHE A 394 10.72 -6.86 5.11
C PHE A 394 11.77 -7.82 4.55
N THR A 395 12.81 -8.14 5.31
CA THR A 395 13.85 -9.07 4.87
C THR A 395 14.06 -10.18 5.90
N THR A 396 13.11 -10.34 6.84
CA THR A 396 13.09 -11.50 7.75
C THR A 396 12.96 -12.80 6.98
N TYR A 397 13.30 -13.91 7.63
CA TYR A 397 13.23 -15.22 7.02
C TYR A 397 11.84 -15.57 6.49
N TYR A 398 10.79 -15.39 7.30
CA TYR A 398 9.43 -15.76 6.91
C TYR A 398 8.89 -14.85 5.82
N TRP A 399 9.27 -13.57 5.81
CA TRP A 399 8.90 -12.67 4.73
C TRP A 399 9.60 -13.05 3.43
N SER A 400 10.90 -13.36 3.49
CA SER A 400 11.68 -13.80 2.34
C SER A 400 11.13 -15.12 1.79
N MET A 401 10.74 -16.05 2.67
CA MET A 401 10.03 -17.28 2.29
C MET A 401 8.71 -16.98 1.59
N ALA A 402 7.89 -16.08 2.14
CA ALA A 402 6.62 -15.69 1.55
C ALA A 402 6.82 -15.14 0.14
N VAL A 403 7.75 -14.20 -0.05
CA VAL A 403 8.08 -13.63 -1.36
C VAL A 403 8.58 -14.71 -2.34
N SER A 404 9.47 -15.61 -1.90
CA SER A 404 9.93 -16.74 -2.71
C SER A 404 8.78 -17.67 -3.13
N VAL A 405 7.83 -17.94 -2.24
CA VAL A 405 6.70 -18.81 -2.54
C VAL A 405 5.69 -18.11 -3.46
N TYR A 406 5.39 -16.82 -3.26
CA TYR A 406 4.51 -16.07 -4.16
C TYR A 406 5.07 -15.99 -5.57
N ILE A 407 6.38 -15.72 -5.71
CA ILE A 407 6.99 -15.70 -7.04
C ILE A 407 7.08 -17.11 -7.66
N THR A 408 7.09 -18.17 -6.83
CA THR A 408 6.96 -19.55 -7.31
C THR A 408 5.57 -19.83 -7.86
N VAL A 409 4.51 -19.33 -7.20
CA VAL A 409 3.14 -19.41 -7.74
C VAL A 409 3.07 -18.71 -9.10
N THR A 410 3.65 -17.51 -9.23
CA THR A 410 3.76 -16.79 -10.51
C THR A 410 4.52 -17.59 -11.56
N PHE A 411 5.68 -18.16 -11.21
CA PHE A 411 6.45 -19.02 -12.11
C PHE A 411 5.63 -20.19 -12.62
N ILE A 412 4.90 -20.88 -11.73
CA ILE A 412 4.11 -22.06 -12.09
C ILE A 412 2.93 -21.67 -12.98
N ILE A 413 2.14 -20.67 -12.56
CA ILE A 413 0.95 -20.24 -13.32
C ILE A 413 1.38 -19.77 -14.71
N PHE A 414 2.41 -18.95 -14.80
CA PHE A 414 2.83 -18.44 -16.10
C PHE A 414 3.38 -19.56 -16.99
N ASN A 415 4.37 -20.34 -16.52
CA ASN A 415 5.04 -21.31 -17.39
C ASN A 415 4.18 -22.54 -17.72
N PHE A 416 3.34 -23.02 -16.80
CA PHE A 416 2.58 -24.26 -16.99
C PHE A 416 1.11 -24.04 -17.36
N LEU A 417 0.55 -22.85 -17.15
CA LEU A 417 -0.86 -22.57 -17.48
C LEU A 417 -0.98 -21.51 -18.59
N MET A 418 -0.35 -20.34 -18.40
CA MET A 418 -0.51 -19.23 -19.36
C MET A 418 0.30 -19.43 -20.63
N LEU A 419 1.56 -19.85 -20.53
CA LEU A 419 2.46 -19.95 -21.66
C LEU A 419 1.96 -20.94 -22.72
N PRO A 420 1.45 -22.15 -22.39
CA PRO A 420 0.83 -23.03 -23.39
C PRO A 420 -0.40 -22.41 -24.04
N THR A 421 -1.22 -21.69 -23.25
CA THR A 421 -2.40 -20.98 -23.76
C THR A 421 -2.01 -19.87 -24.73
N VAL A 422 -0.95 -19.12 -24.42
CA VAL A 422 -0.40 -18.06 -25.27
C VAL A 422 0.08 -18.62 -26.61
N HIS A 423 0.78 -19.75 -26.62
CA HIS A 423 1.23 -20.37 -27.88
C HIS A 423 0.07 -20.86 -28.74
N LYS A 424 -1.00 -21.33 -28.10
CA LYS A 424 -2.16 -21.87 -28.82
C LYS A 424 -3.06 -20.76 -29.37
N ASN A 425 -3.29 -19.71 -28.59
CA ASN A 425 -4.34 -18.72 -28.85
C ASN A 425 -3.80 -17.32 -29.17
N GLY A 426 -2.48 -17.12 -29.21
CA GLY A 426 -1.86 -15.80 -29.28
C GLY A 426 -1.70 -15.16 -27.90
N ALA A 427 -1.10 -13.97 -27.85
CA ALA A 427 -0.91 -13.27 -26.58
C ALA A 427 -2.26 -13.00 -25.90
N VAL A 428 -2.26 -13.02 -24.57
CA VAL A 428 -3.45 -12.90 -23.72
C VAL A 428 -4.20 -11.57 -23.95
N ASP A 429 -3.46 -10.53 -24.34
CA ASP A 429 -3.96 -9.20 -24.71
C ASP A 429 -4.32 -9.07 -26.20
N GLY A 430 -4.22 -10.15 -26.97
CA GLY A 430 -4.41 -10.14 -28.43
C GLY A 430 -3.25 -9.52 -29.21
N GLY A 431 -2.15 -9.16 -28.55
CA GLY A 431 -0.97 -8.59 -29.18
C GLY A 431 -0.14 -9.62 -29.98
N GLU A 432 0.65 -9.13 -30.93
CA GLU A 432 1.64 -9.96 -31.61
C GLU A 432 2.76 -10.36 -30.64
N MET A 433 3.06 -11.67 -30.59
CA MET A 433 4.19 -12.20 -29.81
C MET A 433 5.52 -11.83 -30.47
N ASN A 434 5.97 -10.60 -30.27
CA ASN A 434 7.30 -10.18 -30.72
C ASN A 434 8.40 -10.63 -29.74
N ALA A 435 9.66 -10.60 -30.21
CA ALA A 435 10.81 -11.04 -29.41
C ALA A 435 10.99 -10.24 -28.11
N ALA A 436 10.64 -8.95 -28.09
CA ALA A 436 10.72 -8.12 -26.90
C ALA A 436 9.68 -8.54 -25.85
N TRP A 437 8.43 -8.78 -26.26
CA TRP A 437 7.37 -9.29 -25.39
C TRP A 437 7.77 -10.64 -24.79
N TRP A 438 8.30 -11.54 -25.63
CA TRP A 438 8.76 -12.85 -25.18
C TRP A 438 9.88 -12.74 -24.14
N ALA A 439 10.93 -11.97 -24.46
CA ALA A 439 12.06 -11.77 -23.57
C ALA A 439 11.62 -11.17 -22.22
N MET A 440 10.78 -10.13 -22.25
CA MET A 440 10.25 -9.49 -21.04
C MET A 440 9.47 -10.48 -20.17
N ASN A 441 8.58 -11.26 -20.76
CA ASN A 441 7.78 -12.25 -20.03
C ASN A 441 8.65 -13.38 -19.46
N MET A 442 9.63 -13.88 -20.22
CA MET A 442 10.59 -14.86 -19.68
C MET A 442 11.41 -14.29 -18.53
N MET A 443 11.82 -13.03 -18.61
CA MET A 443 12.58 -12.39 -17.54
C MET A 443 11.75 -12.23 -16.26
N LEU A 444 10.50 -11.76 -16.38
CA LEU A 444 9.58 -11.53 -15.26
C LEU A 444 8.97 -12.80 -14.66
N HIS A 445 8.76 -13.83 -15.47
CA HIS A 445 8.01 -15.02 -15.05
C HIS A 445 8.82 -16.31 -15.01
N THR A 446 10.09 -16.27 -15.43
CA THR A 446 10.99 -17.42 -15.36
C THR A 446 12.31 -17.07 -14.70
N VAL A 447 13.06 -16.10 -15.24
CA VAL A 447 14.40 -15.77 -14.73
C VAL A 447 14.36 -15.16 -13.34
N ALA A 448 13.62 -14.06 -13.13
CA ALA A 448 13.53 -13.40 -11.82
C ALA A 448 12.98 -14.33 -10.71
N PRO A 449 11.92 -15.14 -10.95
CA PRO A 449 11.49 -16.16 -10.00
C PRO A 449 12.59 -17.17 -9.64
N LEU A 450 13.26 -17.76 -10.64
CA LEU A 450 14.33 -18.73 -10.39
C LEU A 450 15.50 -18.11 -9.62
N CYS A 451 15.86 -16.86 -9.93
CA CYS A 451 16.88 -16.11 -9.19
C CYS A 451 16.48 -15.89 -7.73
N MET A 452 15.22 -15.53 -7.45
CA MET A 452 14.72 -15.38 -6.08
C MET A 452 14.72 -16.70 -5.31
N ILE A 453 14.24 -17.79 -5.93
CA ILE A 453 14.21 -19.12 -5.33
C ILE A 453 15.63 -19.61 -5.04
N PHE A 454 16.52 -19.52 -6.02
CA PHE A 454 17.92 -19.89 -5.88
C PHE A 454 18.58 -19.11 -4.74
N TYR A 455 18.42 -17.79 -4.74
CA TYR A 455 18.97 -16.94 -3.70
C TYR A 455 18.48 -17.36 -2.31
N PHE A 456 17.17 -17.52 -2.16
CA PHE A 456 16.57 -17.83 -0.88
C PHE A 456 17.00 -19.20 -0.35
N VAL A 457 17.09 -20.20 -1.21
CA VAL A 457 17.47 -21.57 -0.81
C VAL A 457 18.96 -21.70 -0.52
N PHE A 458 19.83 -21.11 -1.35
CA PHE A 458 21.26 -21.38 -1.30
C PHE A 458 22.10 -20.28 -0.63
N TRP A 459 21.64 -19.03 -0.63
CA TRP A 459 22.45 -17.89 -0.18
C TRP A 459 21.87 -17.11 0.98
N TYR A 460 20.57 -17.19 1.27
CA TYR A 460 19.98 -16.45 2.38
C TYR A 460 20.56 -16.91 3.72
N LYS A 461 21.23 -15.99 4.42
CA LYS A 461 21.87 -16.25 5.72
C LYS A 461 20.82 -16.11 6.82
N LYS A 462 20.77 -17.08 7.74
CA LYS A 462 19.80 -17.09 8.83
C LYS A 462 20.50 -17.07 10.17
N SER A 463 19.94 -16.33 11.13
CA SER A 463 20.38 -16.35 12.53
C SER A 463 19.57 -17.30 13.41
N ASN A 464 18.31 -17.64 13.07
CA ASN A 464 17.45 -18.51 13.88
C ASN A 464 16.53 -19.41 13.05
N TYR A 465 16.81 -20.71 12.98
CA TYR A 465 15.97 -21.69 12.28
C TYR A 465 14.76 -22.07 13.09
N GLY A 466 13.56 -21.83 12.54
CA GLY A 466 12.39 -22.61 12.94
C GLY A 466 12.35 -23.92 12.16
N THR A 467 11.98 -25.01 12.83
CA THR A 467 11.69 -26.29 12.18
C THR A 467 10.49 -26.18 11.22
N THR A 468 10.35 -27.11 10.27
CA THR A 468 9.12 -27.16 9.44
C THR A 468 7.89 -27.33 10.33
N LYS A 469 8.01 -28.11 11.41
CA LYS A 469 6.96 -28.23 12.43
C LYS A 469 6.60 -26.86 13.01
N GLU A 470 7.59 -26.04 13.40
CA GLU A 470 7.34 -24.68 13.89
C GLU A 470 6.64 -23.78 12.87
N LEU A 471 6.98 -23.88 11.58
CA LEU A 471 6.30 -23.11 10.53
C LEU A 471 4.78 -23.33 10.57
N PHE A 472 4.34 -24.57 10.81
CA PHE A 472 2.93 -24.94 10.94
C PHE A 472 2.36 -24.65 12.33
N THR A 473 3.02 -25.08 13.41
CA THR A 473 2.47 -24.96 14.77
C THR A 473 2.38 -23.52 15.24
N SER A 474 3.29 -22.64 14.81
CA SER A 474 3.25 -21.21 15.14
C SER A 474 2.30 -20.40 14.25
N LYS A 475 1.49 -21.06 13.41
CA LYS A 475 0.54 -20.42 12.46
C LYS A 475 1.21 -19.44 11.49
N LYS A 476 2.54 -19.47 11.35
CA LYS A 476 3.29 -18.60 10.42
C LYS A 476 2.90 -18.86 8.98
N ILE A 477 2.61 -20.11 8.65
CA ILE A 477 2.10 -20.48 7.34
C ILE A 477 0.77 -19.81 7.01
N LEU A 478 -0.11 -19.55 8.01
CA LEU A 478 -1.36 -18.83 7.78
C LEU A 478 -1.10 -17.37 7.41
N TRP A 479 -0.02 -16.76 7.91
CA TRP A 479 0.39 -15.41 7.49
C TRP A 479 0.85 -15.39 6.03
N ILE A 480 1.59 -16.42 5.59
CA ILE A 480 1.97 -16.56 4.17
C ILE A 480 0.71 -16.80 3.31
N LEU A 481 -0.24 -17.60 3.78
CA LEU A 481 -1.48 -17.85 3.05
C LEU A 481 -2.40 -16.61 3.01
N SER A 482 -2.31 -15.74 4.01
CA SER A 482 -3.25 -14.61 4.16
C SER A 482 -3.20 -13.65 2.97
N TYR A 483 -2.03 -13.38 2.38
CA TYR A 483 -1.92 -12.41 1.29
C TYR A 483 -2.63 -12.88 0.00
N PRO A 484 -2.41 -14.10 -0.53
CA PRO A 484 -3.15 -14.56 -1.71
C PRO A 484 -4.66 -14.67 -1.49
N VAL A 485 -5.11 -15.00 -0.27
CA VAL A 485 -6.54 -15.02 0.08
C VAL A 485 -7.12 -13.62 0.07
N VAL A 486 -6.46 -12.65 0.73
CA VAL A 486 -6.88 -11.25 0.73
C VAL A 486 -6.87 -10.68 -0.68
N TYR A 487 -5.84 -11.01 -1.47
CA TYR A 487 -5.75 -10.63 -2.88
C TYR A 487 -6.96 -11.14 -3.67
N ALA A 488 -7.29 -12.44 -3.58
CA ALA A 488 -8.42 -13.02 -4.28
C ALA A 488 -9.74 -12.33 -3.88
N LEU A 489 -9.95 -12.08 -2.58
CA LEU A 489 -11.13 -11.37 -2.08
C LEU A 489 -11.19 -9.94 -2.63
N VAL A 490 -10.09 -9.18 -2.58
CA VAL A 490 -10.02 -7.80 -3.09
C VAL A 490 -10.35 -7.75 -4.57
N ILE A 491 -9.83 -8.69 -5.37
CA ILE A 491 -10.08 -8.73 -6.81
C ILE A 491 -11.52 -9.13 -7.13
N VAL A 492 -12.08 -10.12 -6.43
CA VAL A 492 -13.49 -10.52 -6.62
C VAL A 492 -14.42 -9.36 -6.27
N VAL A 493 -14.21 -8.72 -5.11
CA VAL A 493 -14.99 -7.55 -4.67
C VAL A 493 -14.86 -6.41 -5.66
N ARG A 494 -13.63 -6.06 -6.09
CA ARG A 494 -13.40 -5.04 -7.11
C ARG A 494 -14.16 -5.34 -8.39
N GLY A 495 -14.07 -6.58 -8.89
CA GLY A 495 -14.74 -6.98 -10.12
C GLY A 495 -16.25 -6.92 -10.01
N GLU A 496 -16.84 -7.34 -8.88
CA GLU A 496 -18.29 -7.21 -8.68
C GLU A 496 -18.75 -5.75 -8.58
N ILE A 497 -17.98 -4.90 -7.90
CA ILE A 497 -18.25 -3.46 -7.81
C ILE A 497 -18.22 -2.80 -9.21
N LEU A 498 -17.21 -3.12 -10.02
CA LEU A 498 -17.10 -2.61 -11.40
C LEU A 498 -18.18 -3.17 -12.32
N TYR A 499 -18.53 -4.45 -12.18
CA TYR A 499 -19.64 -5.07 -12.91
C TYR A 499 -20.98 -4.38 -12.63
N LEU A 500 -21.25 -4.07 -11.36
CA LEU A 500 -22.43 -3.30 -10.95
C LEU A 500 -22.39 -1.86 -11.50
N ALA A 501 -21.23 -1.21 -11.44
CA ALA A 501 -21.03 0.13 -11.99
C ALA A 501 -21.27 0.18 -13.51
N TRP A 502 -21.04 -0.94 -14.21
CA TRP A 502 -21.30 -1.10 -15.63
C TRP A 502 -22.65 -1.74 -15.94
N ASN A 503 -23.65 -1.46 -15.10
CA ASN A 503 -25.04 -1.86 -15.27
C ASN A 503 -25.19 -3.38 -15.57
N ASN A 504 -24.41 -4.20 -14.87
CA ASN A 504 -24.42 -5.66 -15.00
C ASN A 504 -24.07 -6.19 -16.40
N ASN A 505 -23.33 -5.42 -17.22
CA ASN A 505 -22.93 -5.85 -18.56
C ASN A 505 -21.73 -6.82 -18.51
N TYR A 506 -22.01 -8.13 -18.62
CA TYR A 506 -20.97 -9.17 -18.52
C TYR A 506 -20.01 -9.17 -19.69
N GLY A 507 -20.48 -8.89 -20.91
CA GLY A 507 -19.62 -8.81 -22.10
C GLY A 507 -18.57 -7.73 -21.95
N PHE A 508 -18.99 -6.56 -21.46
CA PHE A 508 -18.08 -5.45 -21.17
C PHE A 508 -17.12 -5.77 -20.02
N ALA A 509 -17.64 -6.30 -18.90
CA ALA A 509 -16.83 -6.71 -17.76
C ALA A 509 -15.74 -7.71 -18.13
N LYS A 510 -16.10 -8.72 -18.93
CA LYS A 510 -15.16 -9.73 -19.44
C LYS A 510 -14.10 -9.10 -20.35
N ALA A 511 -14.52 -8.23 -21.27
CA ALA A 511 -13.61 -7.57 -22.21
C ALA A 511 -12.65 -6.56 -21.55
N ALA A 512 -13.06 -5.96 -20.42
CA ALA A 512 -12.24 -5.02 -19.67
C ALA A 512 -11.37 -5.68 -18.57
N TRP A 513 -11.37 -7.01 -18.49
CA TRP A 513 -10.50 -7.77 -17.57
C TRP A 513 -10.61 -7.35 -16.10
N ILE A 514 -11.82 -6.99 -15.63
CA ILE A 514 -12.00 -6.56 -14.24
C ILE A 514 -11.70 -7.67 -13.24
N TRP A 515 -11.82 -8.92 -13.67
CA TRP A 515 -11.20 -10.09 -13.06
C TRP A 515 -9.99 -10.49 -13.90
N PRO A 516 -8.75 -10.24 -13.42
CA PRO A 516 -7.55 -10.46 -14.22
C PRO A 516 -7.26 -11.94 -14.50
N TYR A 517 -7.92 -12.86 -13.79
CA TYR A 517 -7.82 -14.29 -14.02
C TYR A 517 -9.21 -14.93 -14.13
N PRO A 518 -9.39 -15.94 -15.00
CA PRO A 518 -10.69 -16.58 -15.22
C PRO A 518 -11.24 -17.25 -13.97
N PHE A 519 -10.37 -17.79 -13.10
CA PHE A 519 -10.77 -18.38 -11.82
C PHE A 519 -11.14 -17.37 -10.74
N LEU A 520 -10.88 -16.07 -10.95
CA LEU A 520 -11.36 -14.99 -10.06
C LEU A 520 -12.69 -14.40 -10.55
N ASN A 521 -13.10 -14.71 -11.78
CA ASN A 521 -14.39 -14.30 -12.32
C ASN A 521 -15.48 -15.25 -11.83
N ILE A 522 -16.16 -14.88 -10.74
CA ILE A 522 -17.21 -15.72 -10.14
C ILE A 522 -18.45 -15.88 -11.03
N ARG A 523 -18.57 -15.04 -12.07
CA ARG A 523 -19.65 -15.06 -13.06
C ARG A 523 -19.30 -15.87 -14.31
N ASN A 524 -18.04 -16.28 -14.48
CA ASN A 524 -17.63 -17.09 -15.62
C ASN A 524 -18.11 -18.53 -15.47
N THR A 525 -18.63 -19.11 -16.53
CA THR A 525 -18.81 -20.55 -16.67
C THR A 525 -17.71 -21.08 -17.57
N GLY A 526 -17.14 -22.25 -17.26
CA GLY A 526 -16.24 -22.91 -18.23
C GLY A 526 -14.74 -22.75 -18.00
N TRP A 527 -14.25 -22.50 -16.77
CA TRP A 527 -12.79 -22.40 -16.57
C TRP A 527 -12.07 -23.75 -16.74
N ILE A 528 -12.49 -24.79 -16.01
CA ILE A 528 -11.91 -26.15 -16.10
C ILE A 528 -12.76 -27.05 -16.99
N THR A 529 -14.08 -26.98 -16.83
CA THR A 529 -15.06 -27.73 -17.62
C THR A 529 -16.15 -26.77 -18.05
N ASP A 530 -16.71 -26.94 -19.25
CA ASP A 530 -17.65 -26.01 -19.89
C ASP A 530 -18.82 -25.54 -19.00
N ASN A 531 -19.24 -26.38 -18.05
CA ASN A 531 -20.35 -26.09 -17.12
C ASN A 531 -19.94 -25.80 -15.67
N MET A 532 -18.65 -25.62 -15.37
CA MET A 532 -18.22 -25.32 -14.00
C MET A 532 -18.57 -23.87 -13.64
N PRO A 533 -19.35 -23.62 -12.57
CA PRO A 533 -19.63 -22.26 -12.12
C PRO A 533 -18.36 -21.52 -11.64
N GLY A 534 -18.32 -20.20 -11.83
CA GLY A 534 -17.15 -19.39 -11.50
C GLY A 534 -16.78 -19.38 -10.02
N TYR A 535 -17.76 -19.40 -9.12
CA TYR A 535 -17.49 -19.52 -7.69
C TYR A 535 -16.86 -20.87 -7.30
N VAL A 536 -17.21 -21.97 -8.01
CA VAL A 536 -16.55 -23.28 -7.84
C VAL A 536 -15.11 -23.20 -8.34
N SER A 537 -14.89 -22.54 -9.48
CA SER A 537 -13.57 -22.28 -10.05
C SER A 537 -12.66 -21.52 -9.07
N LEU A 538 -13.20 -20.49 -8.41
CA LEU A 538 -12.51 -19.73 -7.38
C LEU A 538 -12.10 -20.62 -6.20
N ILE A 539 -13.02 -21.43 -5.67
CA ILE A 539 -12.75 -22.33 -4.54
C ILE A 539 -11.64 -23.31 -4.90
N VAL A 540 -11.72 -23.95 -6.08
CA VAL A 540 -10.70 -24.89 -6.57
C VAL A 540 -9.35 -24.20 -6.70
N ALA A 541 -9.31 -23.01 -7.31
CA ALA A 541 -8.06 -22.25 -7.45
C ALA A 541 -7.44 -21.88 -6.10
N VAL A 542 -8.25 -21.46 -5.11
CA VAL A 542 -7.77 -21.17 -3.75
C VAL A 542 -7.14 -22.40 -3.11
N PHE A 543 -7.75 -23.59 -3.22
CA PHE A 543 -7.17 -24.82 -2.68
C PHE A 543 -5.87 -25.24 -3.39
N ILE A 544 -5.81 -25.11 -4.72
CA ILE A 544 -4.59 -25.40 -5.49
C ILE A 544 -3.46 -24.46 -5.08
N ILE A 545 -3.72 -23.15 -5.05
CA ILE A 545 -2.73 -22.13 -4.67
C ILE A 545 -2.29 -22.35 -3.22
N ALA A 546 -3.21 -22.65 -2.31
CA ALA A 546 -2.88 -23.00 -0.93
C ALA A 546 -1.96 -24.23 -0.87
N GLY A 547 -2.28 -25.29 -1.62
CA GLY A 547 -1.45 -26.49 -1.74
C GLY A 547 -0.02 -26.19 -2.22
N ILE A 548 0.12 -25.36 -3.26
CA ILE A 548 1.42 -24.89 -3.76
C ILE A 548 2.17 -24.13 -2.66
N ILE A 549 1.49 -23.20 -1.98
CA ILE A 549 2.10 -22.41 -0.89
C ILE A 549 2.59 -23.31 0.25
N PHE A 550 1.76 -24.26 0.69
CA PHE A 550 2.11 -25.22 1.73
C PHE A 550 3.29 -26.11 1.32
N GLY A 551 3.24 -26.67 0.11
CA GLY A 551 4.26 -27.55 -0.44
C GLY A 551 5.62 -26.86 -0.56
N PHE A 552 5.67 -25.72 -1.25
CA PHE A 552 6.93 -25.00 -1.47
C PHE A 552 7.47 -24.32 -0.22
N SER A 553 6.62 -23.79 0.67
CA SER A 553 7.11 -23.28 1.97
C SER A 553 7.81 -24.37 2.78
N SER A 554 7.24 -25.58 2.78
CA SER A 554 7.81 -26.74 3.46
C SER A 554 9.10 -27.22 2.80
N ALA A 555 9.09 -27.34 1.46
CA ALA A 555 10.23 -27.77 0.68
C ALA A 555 11.42 -26.80 0.84
N TYR A 556 11.18 -25.48 0.78
CA TYR A 556 12.21 -24.48 0.99
C TYR A 556 12.74 -24.50 2.42
N ASN A 557 11.87 -24.56 3.43
CA ASN A 557 12.33 -24.65 4.81
C ASN A 557 13.18 -25.91 5.05
N ALA A 558 12.74 -27.06 4.54
CA ALA A 558 13.47 -28.32 4.65
C ALA A 558 14.82 -28.29 3.91
N SER A 559 14.85 -27.72 2.69
CA SER A 559 16.07 -27.60 1.88
C SER A 559 17.12 -26.75 2.58
N ILE A 560 16.71 -25.58 3.10
CA ILE A 560 17.61 -24.68 3.81
C ILE A 560 18.12 -25.33 5.11
N VAL A 561 17.25 -25.95 5.91
CA VAL A 561 17.65 -26.66 7.14
C VAL A 561 18.64 -27.80 6.84
N SER A 562 18.41 -28.54 5.76
CA SER A 562 19.30 -29.62 5.33
C SER A 562 20.68 -29.11 4.92
N LEU A 563 20.73 -28.04 4.12
CA LEU A 563 21.98 -27.40 3.71
C LEU A 563 22.77 -26.88 4.90
N GLU A 564 22.09 -26.22 5.84
CA GLU A 564 22.72 -25.68 7.04
C GLU A 564 23.30 -26.78 7.94
N ASN A 565 22.55 -27.85 8.17
CA ASN A 565 23.03 -28.99 8.96
C ASN A 565 24.27 -29.62 8.32
N LYS A 566 24.35 -29.67 6.98
CA LYS A 566 25.54 -30.15 6.28
C LYS A 566 26.75 -29.23 6.49
N ILE A 567 26.57 -27.91 6.48
CA ILE A 567 27.64 -26.92 6.73
C ILE A 567 28.14 -27.06 8.18
N ASN A 568 27.23 -27.01 9.15
CA ASN A 568 27.57 -27.12 10.57
C ASN A 568 28.27 -28.44 10.92
N ASN A 569 27.86 -29.55 10.31
CA ASN A 569 28.54 -30.84 10.50
C ASN A 569 29.94 -30.88 9.89
N LYS A 570 30.18 -30.21 8.76
CA LYS A 570 31.52 -30.07 8.18
C LYS A 570 32.44 -29.25 9.09
N ASP A 571 31.94 -28.15 9.65
CA ASP A 571 32.73 -27.29 10.55
C ASP A 571 33.06 -27.99 11.87
N LYS A 572 32.10 -28.71 12.46
CA LYS A 572 32.35 -29.57 13.63
C LYS A 572 33.42 -30.64 13.35
N LYS A 573 33.39 -31.28 12.18
CA LYS A 573 34.42 -32.25 11.78
C LYS A 573 35.80 -31.60 11.61
N LYS A 574 35.89 -30.41 11.00
CA LYS A 574 37.15 -29.65 10.87
C LYS A 574 37.75 -29.29 12.23
N VAL A 575 36.93 -28.79 13.16
CA VAL A 575 37.37 -28.46 14.54
C VAL A 575 37.82 -29.71 15.30
N LYS A 576 37.14 -30.86 15.13
CA LYS A 576 37.55 -32.12 15.75
C LYS A 576 38.89 -32.62 15.20
N ASN A 577 39.10 -32.49 13.89
CA ASN A 577 40.35 -32.91 13.25
C ASN A 577 41.53 -32.00 13.60
N SER A 578 41.34 -30.68 13.68
CA SER A 578 42.39 -29.76 14.12
C SER A 578 42.80 -30.02 15.58
N LYS A 579 41.84 -30.27 16.47
CA LYS A 579 42.15 -30.67 17.86
C LYS A 579 42.91 -32.00 17.94
N LYS A 580 42.65 -32.94 17.03
CA LYS A 580 43.36 -34.23 16.97
C LYS A 580 44.81 -34.03 16.49
N SER A 581 45.06 -33.20 15.46
CA SER A 581 46.42 -32.93 14.99
C SER A 581 47.25 -32.18 16.04
N THR A 582 46.68 -31.21 16.75
CA THR A 582 47.40 -30.49 17.82
C THR A 582 47.76 -31.39 19.00
N LYS A 583 46.95 -32.40 19.34
CA LYS A 583 47.29 -33.38 20.38
C LYS A 583 48.46 -34.27 19.96
N THR A 584 48.51 -34.75 18.72
CA THR A 584 49.59 -35.61 18.23
C THR A 584 50.95 -34.90 18.20
N VAL A 585 50.97 -33.58 17.99
CA VAL A 585 52.20 -32.76 18.01
C VAL A 585 52.73 -32.51 19.42
N LYS A 586 51.89 -32.61 20.48
CA LYS A 586 52.33 -32.43 21.87
C LYS A 586 52.85 -33.70 22.55
N THR A 587 52.69 -34.87 21.92
CA THR A 587 53.12 -36.18 22.45
C THR A 587 54.36 -36.74 21.74
N LYS A 588 54.93 -36.00 20.79
CA LYS A 588 56.27 -36.20 20.26
C LYS A 588 57.13 -35.06 20.78
#